data_AF-A0A920ESP8-F1
#
_entry.id   AF-A0A920ESP8-F1
#
_cell.length_a   1.000
_cell.length_b   1.000
_cell.length_c   1.000
_cell.angle_alpha   90.00
_cell.angle_beta   90.00
_cell.angle_gamma   90.00
#
_symmetry.space_group_name_H-M   'P 1'
#
loop_
_entity.id
_entity.type
_entity.pdbx_description
1 polymer ?
#
loop_
_entity_poly.entity_id
_entity_poly.type
_entity_poly.pdbx_seq_one_letter_code
_entity_poly.pdbx_strand_id
1 'polypeptide(L)' 'MLAPKFWYPENNEKSFSSLALVPFGHIYSLLSKLRMSKAVKKQFDIPIVCIGNLNAGGTGKLQQPFQQLSF' A
#
# COMPACT_ATOMS: atom_id res chain seq x y z
N MET A 1 -18.32 5.72 9.20
CA MET A 1 -18.71 4.28 9.24
C MET A 1 -17.63 3.54 9.99
N LEU A 2 -17.96 2.81 11.06
CA LEU A 2 -17.01 1.90 11.69
C LEU A 2 -16.83 0.66 10.82
N ALA A 3 -15.59 0.17 10.73
CA ALA A 3 -15.32 -1.11 10.09
C ALA A 3 -16.12 -2.22 10.79
N PRO A 4 -16.76 -3.13 10.04
CA PRO A 4 -17.54 -4.19 10.64
C PRO A 4 -16.65 -5.10 11.48
N LYS A 5 -17.14 -5.52 12.65
CA LYS A 5 -16.38 -6.26 13.67
C LYS A 5 -15.70 -7.54 13.15
N PHE A 6 -16.18 -8.13 12.06
CA PHE A 6 -15.56 -9.31 11.46
C PHE A 6 -14.16 -9.06 10.86
N TRP A 7 -13.81 -7.82 10.51
CA TRP A 7 -12.47 -7.50 9.96
C TRP A 7 -11.38 -7.52 11.03
N TYR A 8 -11.75 -7.29 12.30
CA TYR A 8 -10.82 -7.18 13.41
C TYR A 8 -11.32 -8.05 14.57
N PRO A 9 -10.89 -9.33 14.65
CA PRO A 9 -11.27 -10.20 15.75
C PRO A 9 -10.80 -9.60 17.08
N GLU A 10 -11.68 -9.63 18.08
CA GLU A 10 -11.53 -8.96 19.39
C GLU A 10 -10.27 -9.39 20.15
N ASN A 11 -9.83 -10.64 19.95
CA ASN A 11 -8.66 -11.23 20.59
C ASN A 11 -7.36 -11.11 19.77
N ASN A 12 -7.37 -10.37 18.65
CA ASN A 12 -6.20 -10.26 17.76
C ASN A 12 -5.64 -11.64 17.32
N GLU A 13 -6.54 -12.64 17.27
CA GLU A 13 -6.21 -14.02 16.93
C GLU A 13 -5.81 -14.07 15.45
N LYS A 14 -4.50 -14.17 15.20
CA LYS A 14 -3.98 -14.40 13.86
C LYS A 14 -4.44 -15.78 13.42
N SER A 15 -5.38 -15.85 12.48
CA SER A 15 -5.80 -17.12 11.89
C SER A 15 -4.56 -17.86 11.36
N PHE A 16 -4.51 -19.19 11.55
CA PHE A 16 -3.40 -20.01 11.06
C PHE A 16 -3.12 -19.80 9.56
N SER A 17 -4.18 -19.56 8.78
CA SER A 17 -4.08 -19.17 7.37
C SER A 17 -3.32 -17.86 7.15
N SER A 18 -3.57 -16.83 7.97
CA SER A 18 -2.84 -15.54 7.91
C SER A 18 -1.37 -15.72 8.27
N LEU A 19 -1.06 -16.54 9.28
CA LEU A 19 0.32 -16.80 9.68
C LEU A 19 1.11 -17.52 8.57
N ALA A 20 0.46 -18.43 7.83
CA ALA A 20 1.06 -19.11 6.68
C ALA A 20 1.41 -18.13 5.52
N LEU A 21 0.73 -16.98 5.42
CA LEU A 21 1.03 -15.95 4.41
C LEU A 21 2.20 -15.03 4.80
N VAL A 22 2.60 -14.97 6.07
CA VAL A 22 3.74 -14.17 6.54
C VAL A 22 5.04 -14.45 5.77
N PRO A 23 5.49 -15.72 5.60
CA PRO A 23 6.70 -15.99 4.83
C PRO A 23 6.59 -15.55 3.37
N PHE A 24 5.42 -15.69 2.74
CA PHE A 24 5.18 -15.19 1.38
C PHE A 24 5.27 -13.66 1.31
N GLY A 25 4.77 -12.96 2.34
CA GLY A 25 4.92 -11.51 2.47
C GLY A 25 6.38 -11.07 2.54
N HIS A 26 7.23 -11.81 3.26
CA HIS A 26 8.66 -11.53 3.32
C HIS A 26 9.34 -11.68 1.95
N ILE A 27 9.03 -12.77 1.22
CA ILE A 27 9.56 -13.00 -0.14
C ILE A 27 9.14 -11.85 -1.07
N TYR A 28 7.86 -11.46 -1.03
CA TYR A 28 7.35 -10.34 -1.82
C TYR A 28 8.03 -9.01 -1.47
N SER A 29 8.27 -8.75 -0.19
CA SER A 29 8.99 -7.54 0.26
C SER A 29 10.43 -7.51 -0.24
N LEU A 30 11.12 -8.66 -0.26
CA LEU A 30 12.49 -8.77 -0.75
C LEU A 30 12.56 -8.51 -2.26
N LEU A 31 11.65 -9.13 -3.04
CA LEU A 31 11.52 -8.88 -4.47
C LEU A 31 11.22 -7.41 -4.77
N SER A 32 10.34 -6.79 -3.99
CA SER A 32 10.01 -5.36 -4.11
C SER A 32 11.22 -4.47 -3.85
N LYS A 33 12.02 -4.76 -2.82
CA LYS A 33 13.27 -4.06 -2.53
C LYS A 33 14.28 -4.20 -3.67
N LEU A 34 14.45 -5.41 -4.22
CA LEU A 34 15.34 -5.65 -5.36
C LEU A 34 14.87 -4.87 -6.60
N ARG A 35 13.57 -4.84 -6.87
CA ARG A 35 12.99 -4.06 -7.98
C ARG A 35 13.23 -2.56 -7.80
N MET A 36 13.03 -2.04 -6.59
CA MET A 36 13.29 -0.63 -6.27
C MET A 36 14.77 -0.28 -6.38
N SER A 37 15.67 -1.16 -5.94
CA SER A 37 17.12 -0.96 -6.07
C SER A 37 17.59 -0.94 -7.53
N LYS A 38 16.91 -1.67 -8.42
CA LYS A 38 17.17 -1.66 -9.87
C LYS A 38 16.39 -0.57 -10.62
N ALA A 39 15.53 0.19 -9.95
CA ALA A 39 14.72 1.20 -10.59
C ALA A 39 15.61 2.37 -11.05
N VAL A 40 15.55 2.67 -12.34
CA VAL A 40 16.25 3.83 -12.91
C VAL A 40 15.54 5.09 -12.43
N LYS A 41 16.25 5.91 -11.63
CA LYS A 41 15.76 7.22 -11.21
C LYS A 41 15.86 8.17 -12.40
N LYS A 42 14.73 8.47 -13.02
CA LYS A 42 14.66 9.50 -14.06
C LYS A 42 14.51 10.87 -13.38
N GLN A 43 15.45 11.76 -13.66
CA GLN A 43 15.34 13.16 -13.26
C GLN A 43 14.58 13.92 -14.33
N PHE A 44 13.75 14.86 -13.89
CA PHE A 44 12.97 15.73 -14.76
C PHE A 44 13.19 17.16 -14.28
N ASP A 45 13.33 18.10 -15.22
CA ASP A 45 13.57 19.52 -14.92
C ASP A 45 12.32 20.27 -14.44
N ILE A 46 11.21 19.55 -14.24
CA ILE A 46 9.92 20.07 -13.75
C ILE A 46 9.50 19.33 -12.48
N PRO A 47 8.74 19.98 -11.57
CA PRO A 47 8.25 19.31 -10.36
C PRO A 47 7.23 18.22 -10.73
N ILE A 48 7.44 17.01 -10.20
CA ILE A 48 6.55 15.86 -10.40
C ILE A 48 6.09 15.36 -9.03
N VAL A 49 4.78 15.19 -8.87
CA VAL A 49 4.16 14.61 -7.67
C VAL A 49 3.57 13.24 -8.03
N CYS A 50 4.04 12.18 -7.36
CA CYS A 50 3.51 10.84 -7.50
C CYS A 50 2.40 10.59 -6.46
N ILE A 51 1.15 10.41 -6.91
CA ILE A 51 0.01 10.07 -6.04
C ILE A 51 -0.32 8.58 -6.22
N GLY A 52 -0.22 7.81 -5.14
CA GLY A 52 -0.49 6.37 -5.14
C GLY A 52 -0.67 5.80 -3.74
N ASN A 53 -1.14 4.56 -3.65
CA ASN A 53 -1.33 3.85 -2.39
C ASN A 53 -0.56 2.52 -2.41
N LEU A 54 0.05 2.18 -1.29
CA LEU A 54 0.79 0.94 -1.07
C LEU A 54 -0.14 -0.25 -0.76
N ASN A 55 -1.35 0.02 -0.29
CA ASN A 55 -2.30 -1.01 0.12
C ASN A 55 -3.08 -1.52 -1.09
N ALA A 56 -3.03 -2.83 -1.30
CA ALA A 56 -3.86 -3.52 -2.29
C ALA A 56 -5.29 -3.63 -1.74
N GLY A 57 -6.15 -2.69 -2.16
CA GLY A 57 -7.55 -2.61 -1.73
C GLY A 57 -8.19 -1.27 -2.12
N GLY A 58 -9.52 -1.20 -2.05
CA GLY A 58 -10.29 0.02 -2.35
C GLY A 58 -10.08 1.12 -1.31
N THR A 59 -8.92 1.76 -1.32
CA THR A 59 -8.56 2.78 -0.33
C THR A 59 -8.97 4.19 -0.78
N GLY A 60 -10.23 4.36 -1.21
CA GLY A 60 -10.82 5.69 -1.45
C GLY A 60 -10.09 6.61 -2.42
N LYS A 61 -9.18 6.10 -3.27
CA LYS A 61 -8.36 6.85 -4.25
C LYS A 61 -9.16 7.53 -5.39
N LEU A 62 -10.47 7.70 -5.19
CA LEU A 62 -11.39 8.43 -6.08
C LEU A 62 -12.29 9.44 -5.33
N GLN A 63 -12.06 9.73 -4.05
CA GLN A 63 -12.87 10.72 -3.30
C GLN A 63 -12.20 12.08 -3.08
N GLN A 64 -10.99 12.30 -3.60
CA GLN A 64 -10.40 13.63 -3.51
C GLN A 64 -10.97 14.50 -4.65
N PRO A 65 -11.72 15.58 -4.34
CA PRO A 65 -11.96 16.61 -5.33
C PRO A 65 -10.60 17.15 -5.78
N PHE A 66 -10.49 17.47 -7.06
CA PHE A 66 -9.30 17.93 -7.78
C PHE A 66 -8.73 19.28 -7.27
N GLN A 67 -9.00 19.68 -6.02
CA GLN A 67 -8.95 21.06 -5.56
C GLN A 67 -7.76 21.38 -4.65
N GLN A 68 -6.80 20.46 -4.48
CA GLN A 68 -5.59 20.70 -3.68
C GLN A 68 -4.29 20.81 -4.48
N LEU A 69 -4.35 20.88 -5.81
CA LEU A 69 -3.26 21.37 -6.64
C LEU A 69 -3.44 22.87 -6.88
N SER A 70 -3.29 23.66 -5.82
CA SER A 70 -2.90 25.06 -5.96
C SER A 70 -1.40 25.11 -5.65
N PHE A 71 -0.64 25.43 -6.71
CA PHE A 71 0.81 25.65 -6.69
C PHE A 71 1.20 26.77 -5.73
#